data_AF-A0A9D1JYW9-F1
#
_entry.id   AF-A0A9D1JYW9-F1
#
_cell.length_a   1.000
_cell.length_b   1.000
_cell.length_c   1.000
_cell.angle_alpha   90.00
_cell.angle_beta   90.00
_cell.angle_gamma   90.00
#
_symmetry.space_group_name_H-M   'P 1'
#
loop_
_entity.id
_entity.type
_entity.pdbx_description
1 polymer ?
#
loop_
_entity_poly.entity_id
_entity_poly.type
_entity_poly.pdbx_seq_one_letter_code
_entity_poly.pdbx_strand_id
1 'polypeptide(L)' 'MRNKNNKHLGIEVEPVLHYKLRYIAKYEGRSANGQILYLIRQCIKEFEEENGEIQIPNPEGQ' A
#
# COMPACT_ATOMS: atom_id res chain seq x y z
N MET A 1 13.23 -5.08 -13.52
CA MET A 1 13.09 -3.80 -14.23
C MET A 1 11.94 -3.00 -13.59
N ARG A 2 12.05 -1.68 -13.44
CA ARG A 2 10.97 -0.86 -12.87
C ARG A 2 9.82 -0.77 -13.87
N ASN A 3 8.60 -1.11 -13.45
CA ASN A 3 7.42 -0.87 -14.27
C ASN A 3 7.18 0.66 -14.37
N LYS A 4 7.19 1.20 -15.58
CA LYS A 4 7.00 2.65 -15.83
C LYS A 4 5.58 3.12 -15.51
N ASN A 5 4.62 2.21 -15.48
CA ASN A 5 3.22 2.51 -15.18
C ASN A 5 2.98 2.66 -13.66
N ASN A 6 3.89 2.15 -12.82
CA ASN A 6 3.78 2.27 -11.37
C ASN A 6 3.98 3.74 -10.95
N LYS A 7 3.06 4.25 -10.15
CA LYS A 7 3.17 5.58 -9.54
C LYS A 7 3.96 5.51 -8.24
N HIS A 8 4.67 6.59 -7.92
CA HIS A 8 5.32 6.74 -6.61
C HIS A 8 4.30 7.31 -5.63
N LEU A 9 4.29 6.77 -4.42
CA LEU A 9 3.48 7.29 -3.33
C LEU A 9 4.41 8.02 -2.36
N GLY A 10 4.31 9.35 -2.32
CA GLY A 10 4.93 10.18 -1.29
C GLY A 10 3.94 10.37 -0.14
N ILE A 11 4.37 10.10 1.09
CA ILE A 11 3.56 10.31 2.29
C ILE A 11 4.39 11.04 3.35
N GLU A 12 3.75 11.96 4.04
CA GLU A 12 4.28 12.53 5.27
C GLU A 12 3.78 11.68 6.45
N VAL A 13 4.70 11.26 7.30
CA VAL A 13 4.40 10.36 8.43
C VAL A 13 5.08 10.92 9.67
N GLU A 14 4.32 10.98 10.75
CA GLU A 14 4.85 11.37 12.06
C GLU A 14 6.04 10.46 12.45
N PRO A 15 7.14 11.03 13.00
CA PRO A 15 8.39 10.27 13.20
C PRO A 15 8.22 8.98 14.02
N VAL A 16 7.39 9.00 15.07
CA VAL A 16 7.16 7.82 15.91
C VAL A 16 6.40 6.73 15.15
N LEU A 17 5.38 7.09 14.36
CA LEU A 17 4.70 6.14 13.47
C LEU A 17 5.64 5.55 12.43
N HIS A 18 6.48 6.38 11.80
CA HIS A 18 7.45 5.89 10.82
C HIS A 18 8.44 4.89 11.44
N TYR A 19 8.90 5.16 12.66
CA TYR A 19 9.76 4.23 13.39
C TYR A 19 9.06 2.89 13.67
N LYS A 20 7.83 2.94 14.20
CA LYS A 20 7.04 1.72 14.50
C LYS A 20 6.78 0.89 13.25
N LEU A 21 6.43 1.53 12.13
CA LEU A 21 6.25 0.86 10.85
C LEU A 21 7.52 0.11 10.41
N ARG A 22 8.69 0.77 10.51
CA ARG A 22 9.96 0.13 10.14
C ARG A 22 10.33 -1.02 11.06
N TYR A 23 10.03 -0.91 12.35
CA TYR A 23 10.24 -1.98 13.31
C TYR A 23 9.43 -3.22 12.93
N ILE A 24 8.13 -3.05 12.69
CA ILE A 24 7.23 -4.13 12.25
C ILE A 24 7.70 -4.70 10.91
N ALA A 25 8.01 -3.85 9.93
CA ALA A 25 8.48 -4.29 8.62
C ALA A 25 9.72 -5.19 8.75
N LYS A 26 10.69 -4.82 9.59
CA LYS A 26 11.89 -5.63 9.84
C LYS A 26 11.54 -6.98 10.47
N TYR A 27 10.66 -7.00 11.47
CA TYR A 27 10.18 -8.23 12.11
C TYR A 27 9.53 -9.17 11.10
N GLU A 28 8.71 -8.63 10.21
CA GLU A 28 8.00 -9.34 9.14
C GLU A 28 8.88 -9.71 7.93
N GLY A 29 10.16 -9.34 7.92
CA GLY A 29 11.07 -9.58 6.79
C GLY A 29 10.77 -8.73 5.54
N ARG A 30 10.11 -7.58 5.70
CA ARG A 30 9.73 -6.66 4.61
C ARG A 30 10.52 -5.35 4.68
N SER A 31 10.64 -4.67 3.53
CA SER A 31 11.02 -3.26 3.52
C SER A 31 9.84 -2.41 4.02
N ALA A 32 10.09 -1.16 4.41
CA ALA A 32 9.02 -0.24 4.82
C ALA A 32 7.96 -0.06 3.71
N ASN A 33 8.40 0.14 2.46
CA ASN A 33 7.48 0.19 1.31
C ASN A 33 6.75 -1.13 1.10
N GLY A 34 7.43 -2.27 1.29
CA GLY A 34 6.80 -3.59 1.20
C GLY A 34 5.70 -3.77 2.25
N GLN A 35 5.93 -3.30 3.48
CA GLN A 35 4.92 -3.30 4.54
C GLN A 35 3.75 -2.37 4.24
N ILE A 36 4.00 -1.17 3.70
CA ILE A 36 2.93 -0.25 3.28
C ILE A 36 2.06 -0.90 2.20
N LEU A 37 2.67 -1.49 1.17
CA LEU A 37 1.93 -2.17 0.10
C LEU A 37 1.13 -3.36 0.63
N TYR A 38 1.67 -4.10 1.60
CA TYR A 38 0.95 -5.18 2.26
C TYR A 38 -0.30 -4.66 2.99
N LEU A 39 -0.13 -3.61 3.81
CA LEU A 39 -1.23 -3.00 4.57
C LEU A 39 -2.31 -2.41 3.66
N ILE A 40 -1.93 -1.74 2.56
CA ILE A 40 -2.89 -1.23 1.56
C ILE A 40 -3.70 -2.38 0.95
N ARG A 41 -3.07 -3.49 0.61
CA ARG A 41 -3.78 -4.66 0.05
C ARG A 41 -4.72 -5.31 1.05
N GLN A 42 -4.32 -5.41 2.33
CA GLN A 42 -5.21 -5.93 3.37
C GLN A 42 -6.43 -5.00 3.55
N CYS A 43 -6.20 -3.69 3.63
CA CYS A 43 -7.28 -2.70 3.73
C CYS A 43 -8.28 -2.79 2.55
N ILE A 44 -7.78 -2.88 1.31
CA ILE A 44 -8.65 -3.06 0.13
C ILE A 44 -9.45 -4.36 0.23
N LYS A 45 -8.77 -5.47 0.54
CA LYS A 45 -9.40 -6.78 0.65
C LYS A 45 -10.52 -6.79 1.70
N GLU A 46 -10.23 -6.29 2.90
CA GLU A 46 -11.21 -6.22 4.00
C GLU A 46 -12.40 -5.34 3.60
N PHE A 47 -12.15 -4.19 2.97
CA PHE A 47 -13.20 -3.32 2.47
C PHE A 47 -14.09 -4.01 1.40
N GLU A 48 -13.48 -4.70 0.44
CA GLU A 48 -14.21 -5.40 -0.63
C GLU A 48 -15.00 -6.61 -0.12
N GLU A 49 -14.49 -7.33 0.88
CA GLU A 49 -15.22 -8.42 1.56
C GLU A 49 -16.51 -7.90 2.23
N GLU A 50 -16.48 -6.69 2.78
CA GLU A 50 -17.62 -6.10 3.48
C GLU A 50 -18.59 -5.33 2.56
N ASN A 51 -18.08 -4.67 1.51
CA ASN A 51 -18.84 -3.68 0.72
C ASN A 51 -19.04 -4.09 -0.75
N GLY A 52 -18.41 -5.18 -1.19
CA GLY A 52 -18.33 -5.58 -2.59
C GLY A 52 -17.12 -4.99 -3.33
N GLU A 53 -16.81 -5.55 -4.50
CA GLU A 53 -15.61 -5.20 -5.29
C GLU A 53 -15.60 -3.74 -5.74
N ILE A 54 -14.43 -3.09 -5.62
CA ILE A 54 -14.20 -1.75 -6.12
C ILE A 54 -14.12 -1.79 -7.64
N GLN A 55 -15.10 -1.18 -8.31
CA GLN A 55 -15.13 -1.09 -9.76
C GLN A 55 -14.08 -0.08 -10.24
N ILE A 56 -13.06 -0.55 -10.96
CA ILE A 56 -12.00 0.30 -11.53
C ILE A 56 -12.45 0.77 -12.91
N PRO A 57 -12.58 2.09 -13.16
CA PRO A 57 -12.90 2.59 -14.50
C PRO A 57 -11.77 2.24 -15.48
N ASN A 58 -12.15 1.86 -16.70
CA ASN A 58 -11.21 1.41 -17.72
C ASN A 58 -10.16 2.51 -18.02
N PRO A 59 -8.84 2.23 -17.86
CA PRO A 59 -7.80 3.25 -17.97
C PRO A 59 -7.53 3.79 -19.40
N GLU A 60 -8.28 3.36 -20.42
CA GLU A 60 -8.10 3.81 -21.83
C GLU A 60 -8.91 5.07 -22.20
N GLY A 61 -9.29 5.90 -21.23
CA GLY A 61 -10.19 7.04 -21.44
C GLY A 61 -9.71 8.43 -20.99
N GLN A 62 -8.41 8.64 -20.74
CA GLN A 62 -7.83 9.97 -20.44
C GLN A 62 -6.45 10.17 -21.05
#